data_AF-A0AAF0PRH7-F1
#
_entry.id   AF-A0AAF0PRH7-F1
#
_cell.length_a   1.000
_cell.length_b   1.000
_cell.length_c   1.000
_cell.angle_alpha   90.00
_cell.angle_beta   90.00
_cell.angle_gamma   90.00
#
_symmetry.space_group_name_H-M   'P 1'
#
loop_
_entity.id
_entity.type
_entity.pdbx_description
1 polymer ?
#
loop_
_entity_poly.entity_id
_entity_poly.type
_entity_poly.pdbx_seq_one_letter_code
_entity_poly.pdbx_strand_id
1 'polypeptide(L)'
;MLEVFSISNNRLEGIVTESHFSKLTHLRYFYASINNLTLKVSRNWIPPFQATEIQIGGWNIGPSFPMWLRTQKRIMNVDISDCGIQGEVPTWFWNLFSQIRLLNLSHNHFVGEVPFISTDHEQSGFPSLIYLSSNNFSGPIPLIYQKKFLIVG
;
A
#
# COMPACT_ATOMS: atom_id res chain seq x y z
N MET A 1 -1.05 -23.00 10.12
CA MET A 1 -1.06 -21.56 10.39
C MET A 1 -0.86 -20.84 9.05
N LEU A 2 -1.75 -19.93 8.68
CA LEU A 2 -1.80 -19.39 7.33
C LEU A 2 -0.81 -18.23 7.17
N GLU A 3 0.17 -18.36 6.26
CA GLU A 3 1.13 -17.30 5.93
C GLU A 3 0.83 -16.59 4.61
N VAL A 4 0.20 -17.29 3.68
CA VAL A 4 -0.16 -16.79 2.35
C VAL A 4 -1.67 -16.86 2.20
N PHE A 5 -2.31 -15.74 1.91
CA PHE A 5 -3.72 -15.69 1.56
C PHE A 5 -3.87 -14.98 0.22
N SER A 6 -4.31 -15.74 -0.80
CA SER A 6 -4.43 -15.25 -2.17
C SER A 6 -5.85 -15.49 -2.69
N ILE A 7 -6.54 -14.40 -3.01
CA ILE A 7 -7.90 -14.36 -3.57
C ILE A 7 -8.01 -13.30 -4.69
N SER A 8 -6.88 -12.87 -5.25
CA SER A 8 -6.83 -11.80 -6.24
C SER A 8 -7.61 -12.16 -7.52
N ASN A 9 -8.06 -11.13 -8.25
CA ASN A 9 -8.72 -11.26 -9.54
C ASN A 9 -9.99 -12.13 -9.49
N ASN A 10 -10.89 -11.75 -8.59
CA ASN A 10 -12.20 -12.39 -8.44
C ASN A 10 -13.30 -11.32 -8.44
N ARG A 11 -14.55 -11.79 -8.31
CA ARG A 11 -15.74 -10.94 -8.15
C ARG A 11 -16.24 -10.97 -6.71
N LEU A 12 -15.34 -11.18 -5.73
CA LEU A 12 -15.75 -11.24 -4.33
C LEU A 12 -16.26 -9.86 -3.91
N GLU A 13 -17.39 -9.86 -3.22
CA GLU A 13 -18.05 -8.65 -2.75
C GLU A 13 -18.37 -8.75 -1.26
N GLY A 14 -18.70 -7.62 -0.66
CA GLY A 14 -19.10 -7.53 0.74
C GLY A 14 -18.12 -6.77 1.62
N ILE A 15 -18.39 -6.83 2.92
CA ILE A 15 -17.69 -6.03 3.93
C ILE A 15 -16.69 -6.91 4.68
N VAL A 16 -15.42 -6.50 4.63
CA VAL A 16 -14.32 -7.09 5.40
C VAL A 16 -14.09 -6.25 6.66
N THR A 17 -14.05 -6.91 7.80
CA THR A 17 -13.90 -6.31 9.14
C THR A 17 -12.75 -6.96 9.92
N GLU A 18 -12.42 -6.44 11.09
CA GLU A 18 -11.34 -6.96 11.94
C GLU A 18 -11.48 -8.45 12.28
N SER A 19 -12.72 -8.95 12.43
CA SER A 19 -12.98 -10.34 12.79
C SER A 19 -12.47 -11.33 11.74
N HIS A 20 -12.48 -10.95 10.47
CA HIS A 20 -11.97 -11.76 9.35
C HIS A 20 -10.47 -12.05 9.48
N PHE A 21 -9.73 -11.16 10.14
CA PHE A 21 -8.28 -11.28 10.32
C PHE A 21 -7.87 -11.82 11.69
N SER A 22 -8.81 -11.98 12.63
CA SER A 22 -8.54 -12.26 14.05
C SER A 22 -7.65 -13.49 14.31
N LYS A 23 -7.70 -14.51 13.44
CA LYS A 23 -6.90 -15.74 13.56
C LYS A 23 -5.66 -15.77 12.65
N LEU A 24 -5.47 -14.75 11.82
CA LEU A 24 -4.41 -14.71 10.81
C LEU A 24 -3.09 -14.18 11.39
N THR A 25 -2.70 -14.64 12.58
CA THR A 25 -1.57 -14.09 13.37
C THR A 25 -0.20 -14.18 12.71
N HIS A 26 -0.08 -14.91 11.61
CA HIS A 26 1.19 -15.13 10.92
C HIS A 26 1.09 -14.89 9.42
N LEU A 27 0.05 -14.18 8.98
CA LEU A 27 -0.09 -13.76 7.59
C LEU A 27 1.11 -12.88 7.20
N ARG A 28 1.76 -13.23 6.09
CA ARG A 28 2.92 -12.54 5.54
C ARG A 28 2.64 -11.98 4.16
N TYR A 29 1.88 -12.72 3.36
CA TYR A 29 1.58 -12.39 1.98
C TYR A 29 0.07 -12.34 1.80
N PHE A 30 -0.46 -11.13 1.64
CA PHE A 30 -1.88 -10.90 1.46
C PHE A 30 -2.14 -10.37 0.05
N TYR A 31 -2.63 -11.24 -0.82
CA TYR A 31 -2.87 -10.98 -2.23
C TYR A 31 -4.36 -11.04 -2.54
N ALA A 32 -5.04 -9.90 -2.47
CA ALA A 32 -6.48 -9.82 -2.69
C ALA A 32 -6.92 -8.72 -3.67
N SER A 33 -6.00 -8.16 -4.44
CA SER A 33 -6.30 -7.13 -5.44
C SER A 33 -7.36 -7.59 -6.45
N ILE A 34 -8.06 -6.62 -7.07
CA ILE A 34 -9.06 -6.83 -8.12
C ILE A 34 -10.22 -7.69 -7.58
N ASN A 35 -10.99 -7.09 -6.66
CA ASN A 35 -12.22 -7.60 -6.07
C ASN A 35 -13.16 -6.40 -5.78
N ASN A 36 -14.41 -6.64 -5.38
CA ASN A 36 -15.37 -5.60 -5.00
C ASN A 36 -15.59 -5.55 -3.47
N LEU A 37 -14.50 -5.66 -2.70
CA LEU A 37 -14.53 -5.75 -1.24
C LEU A 37 -14.43 -4.36 -0.59
N THR A 38 -15.19 -4.14 0.47
CA THR A 38 -15.12 -2.91 1.28
C THR A 38 -14.45 -3.20 2.61
N LEU A 39 -13.35 -2.51 2.91
CA LEU A 39 -12.67 -2.65 4.20
C LEU A 39 -13.27 -1.68 5.22
N LYS A 40 -13.97 -2.23 6.22
CA LYS A 40 -14.58 -1.46 7.31
C LYS A 40 -13.94 -1.83 8.64
N VAL A 41 -12.88 -1.12 8.97
CA VAL A 41 -12.10 -1.29 10.21
C VAL A 41 -11.99 0.03 10.96
N SER A 42 -11.85 -0.03 12.27
CA SER A 42 -11.61 1.13 13.12
C SER A 42 -10.28 1.81 12.81
N ARG A 43 -10.21 3.14 13.01
CA ARG A 43 -8.98 3.93 12.79
C ARG A 43 -7.79 3.47 13.65
N ASN A 44 -8.07 2.85 14.80
CA ASN A 44 -7.09 2.34 15.74
C ASN A 44 -6.88 0.82 15.61
N TRP A 45 -7.34 0.21 14.52
CA TRP A 45 -7.18 -1.22 14.30
C TRP A 45 -5.70 -1.60 14.25
N ILE A 46 -5.35 -2.62 15.02
CA ILE A 46 -4.04 -3.27 15.00
C ILE A 46 -4.27 -4.68 14.45
N PRO A 47 -3.95 -4.94 13.17
CA PRO A 47 -4.04 -6.29 12.63
C PRO A 47 -3.11 -7.24 13.40
N PRO A 48 -3.51 -8.50 13.63
CA PRO A 48 -2.72 -9.44 14.42
C PRO A 48 -1.50 -10.01 13.69
N PHE A 49 -1.15 -9.46 12.52
CA PHE A 49 -0.10 -9.95 11.63
C PHE A 49 0.96 -8.88 11.32
N GLN A 50 2.08 -9.35 10.78
CA GLN A 50 3.17 -8.54 10.27
C GLN A 50 3.47 -8.97 8.82
N ALA A 51 2.81 -8.30 7.89
CA ALA A 51 2.92 -8.58 6.46
C ALA A 51 4.25 -8.10 5.89
N THR A 52 4.72 -8.86 4.92
CA THR A 52 5.79 -8.48 4.00
C THR A 52 5.20 -7.88 2.73
N GLU A 53 4.05 -8.39 2.29
CA GLU A 53 3.37 -7.91 1.09
C GLU A 53 1.88 -7.77 1.35
N ILE A 54 1.34 -6.60 0.97
CA ILE A 54 -0.08 -6.31 1.01
C ILE A 54 -0.47 -5.79 -0.37
N GLN A 55 -1.29 -6.56 -1.08
CA GLN A 55 -1.85 -6.18 -2.37
C GLN A 55 -3.36 -6.29 -2.28
N ILE A 56 -4.02 -5.15 -2.15
CA ILE A 56 -5.47 -5.03 -1.98
C ILE A 56 -6.03 -3.95 -2.91
N GLY A 57 -5.35 -3.71 -4.04
CA GLY A 57 -5.80 -2.74 -5.04
C GLY A 57 -7.19 -3.08 -5.57
N GLY A 58 -8.01 -2.07 -5.85
CA GLY A 58 -9.41 -2.23 -6.26
C GLY A 58 -10.39 -2.47 -5.10
N TRP A 59 -9.94 -2.48 -3.85
CA TRP A 59 -10.84 -2.54 -2.68
C TRP A 59 -11.38 -1.16 -2.34
N ASN A 60 -12.63 -1.07 -1.87
CA ASN A 60 -13.13 0.17 -1.29
C ASN A 60 -12.57 0.37 0.13
N ILE A 61 -11.52 1.19 0.26
CA ILE A 61 -10.82 1.49 1.53
C ILE A 61 -11.04 2.95 1.95
N GLY A 62 -11.15 3.84 0.96
CA GLY A 62 -11.28 5.28 1.18
C GLY A 62 -12.55 5.71 1.93
N PRO A 63 -12.66 7.00 2.25
CA PRO A 63 -11.79 8.08 1.76
C PRO A 63 -10.50 8.27 2.56
N SER A 64 -10.36 7.70 3.76
CA SER A 64 -9.21 7.94 4.63
C SER A 64 -8.03 7.02 4.34
N PHE A 65 -6.80 7.51 4.54
CA PHE A 65 -5.60 6.69 4.46
C PHE A 65 -5.62 5.55 5.50
N PRO A 66 -5.24 4.30 5.15
CA PRO A 66 -5.25 3.16 6.06
C PRO A 66 -4.13 3.25 7.13
N MET A 67 -4.46 3.85 8.27
CA MET A 67 -3.52 4.08 9.38
C MET A 67 -2.90 2.81 9.97
N TRP A 68 -3.58 1.67 9.85
CA TRP A 68 -3.09 0.38 10.32
C TRP A 68 -1.83 -0.08 9.57
N LEU A 69 -1.53 0.44 8.36
CA LEU A 69 -0.27 0.17 7.66
C LEU A 69 0.96 0.57 8.49
N ARG A 70 0.84 1.58 9.36
CA ARG A 70 1.92 2.00 10.27
C ARG A 70 2.37 0.88 11.22
N THR A 71 1.51 -0.11 11.46
CA THR A 71 1.82 -1.24 12.33
C THR A 71 2.68 -2.32 11.66
N GLN A 72 2.82 -2.27 10.32
CA GLN A 72 3.47 -3.31 9.53
C GLN A 72 4.97 -3.02 9.39
N LYS A 73 5.79 -3.53 10.32
CA LYS A 73 7.23 -3.21 10.42
C LYS A 73 8.12 -3.97 9.44
N ARG A 74 7.55 -4.90 8.66
CA ARG A 74 8.27 -5.78 7.72
C ARG A 74 7.83 -5.60 6.27
N ILE A 75 7.05 -4.55 6.01
CA ILE A 75 6.43 -4.33 4.71
C ILE A 75 7.49 -4.00 3.66
N MET A 76 7.43 -4.69 2.53
CA MET A 76 8.30 -4.46 1.37
C MET A 76 7.51 -4.13 0.12
N ASN A 77 6.29 -4.65 -0.03
CA ASN A 77 5.42 -4.35 -1.16
C ASN A 77 4.04 -3.91 -0.68
N VAL A 78 3.57 -2.76 -1.19
CA VAL A 78 2.23 -2.23 -0.92
C VAL A 78 1.56 -1.88 -2.23
N ASP A 79 0.39 -2.47 -2.47
CA ASP A 79 -0.54 -2.06 -3.51
C ASP A 79 -1.90 -1.73 -2.87
N ILE A 80 -2.20 -0.43 -2.88
CA ILE A 80 -3.50 0.16 -2.50
C ILE A 80 -4.02 1.05 -3.64
N SER A 81 -3.74 0.64 -4.89
CA SER A 81 -4.25 1.31 -6.08
C SER A 81 -5.76 1.17 -6.23
N ASP A 82 -6.43 2.14 -6.84
CA ASP A 82 -7.88 2.09 -7.10
C ASP A 82 -8.72 1.80 -5.86
N CYS A 83 -8.37 2.45 -4.74
CA CYS A 83 -8.97 2.19 -3.43
C CYS A 83 -9.92 3.30 -2.95
N GLY A 84 -10.18 4.30 -3.80
CA GLY A 84 -11.01 5.47 -3.48
C GLY A 84 -10.42 6.37 -2.38
N ILE A 85 -9.13 6.24 -2.07
CA ILE A 85 -8.48 6.98 -0.99
C ILE A 85 -8.29 8.44 -1.43
N GLN A 86 -8.45 9.36 -0.49
CA GLN A 86 -8.40 10.81 -0.72
C GLN A 86 -7.50 11.49 0.31
N GLY A 87 -7.15 12.74 0.04
CA GLY A 87 -6.34 13.57 0.93
C GLY A 87 -4.84 13.37 0.73
N GLU A 88 -4.04 13.82 1.68
CA GLU A 88 -2.58 13.69 1.60
C GLU A 88 -2.10 12.31 2.05
N VAL A 89 -1.04 11.82 1.42
CA VAL A 89 -0.30 10.66 1.91
C VAL A 89 0.49 11.08 3.17
N PRO A 90 0.30 10.42 4.32
CA PRO A 90 0.98 10.83 5.55
C PRO A 90 2.51 10.79 5.44
N THR A 91 3.20 11.79 6.01
CA THR A 91 4.68 11.87 5.99
C THR A 91 5.38 10.62 6.52
N TRP A 92 4.81 9.99 7.56
CA TRP A 92 5.37 8.75 8.11
C TRP A 92 5.36 7.60 7.10
N PHE A 93 4.43 7.59 6.15
CA PHE A 93 4.33 6.56 5.12
C PHE A 93 5.38 6.77 4.04
N TRP A 94 5.65 8.02 3.65
CA TRP A 94 6.78 8.34 2.77
C TRP A 94 8.13 7.90 3.35
N ASN A 95 8.31 7.99 4.68
CA ASN A 95 9.53 7.52 5.34
C ASN A 95 9.73 5.99 5.22
N LEU A 96 8.64 5.22 5.05
CA LEU A 96 8.73 3.78 4.79
C LEU A 96 9.27 3.47 3.39
N PHE A 97 9.28 4.44 2.46
CA PHE A 97 9.73 4.20 1.10
C PHE A 97 11.18 3.72 1.02
N SER A 98 12.03 4.15 1.95
CA SER A 98 13.39 3.62 2.08
C SER A 98 13.40 2.08 2.15
N GLN A 99 12.40 1.46 2.77
CA GLN A 99 12.32 0.02 3.01
C GLN A 99 11.49 -0.74 1.94
N ILE A 100 10.72 -0.01 1.13
CA ILE A 100 9.74 -0.57 0.19
C ILE A 100 10.40 -0.79 -1.19
N ARG A 101 10.13 -1.95 -1.78
CA ARG A 101 10.54 -2.33 -3.14
C ARG A 101 9.46 -2.00 -4.17
N LEU A 102 8.19 -2.13 -3.81
CA LEU A 102 7.07 -1.80 -4.70
C LEU A 102 6.03 -1.01 -3.93
N LEU A 103 5.74 0.20 -4.41
CA LEU A 103 4.64 1.02 -3.93
C LEU A 103 3.71 1.36 -5.08
N ASN A 104 2.46 0.94 -5.00
CA ASN A 104 1.40 1.33 -5.93
C ASN A 104 0.29 2.10 -5.20
N LEU A 105 0.24 3.40 -5.46
CA LEU A 105 -0.81 4.33 -4.99
C LEU A 105 -1.69 4.84 -6.14
N SER A 106 -1.50 4.31 -7.34
CA SER A 106 -2.15 4.82 -8.54
C SER A 106 -3.68 4.75 -8.46
N HIS A 107 -4.37 5.54 -9.27
CA HIS A 107 -5.84 5.50 -9.38
C HIS A 107 -6.55 5.84 -8.06
N ASN A 108 -6.04 6.82 -7.32
CA ASN A 108 -6.69 7.34 -6.11
C ASN A 108 -6.94 8.84 -6.28
N HIS A 109 -7.38 9.51 -5.22
CA HIS A 109 -7.60 10.95 -5.18
C HIS A 109 -6.61 11.62 -4.23
N PHE A 110 -5.36 11.13 -4.21
CA PHE A 110 -4.33 11.74 -3.37
C PHE A 110 -3.99 13.15 -3.85
N VAL A 111 -3.78 14.06 -2.90
CA VAL A 111 -3.38 15.47 -3.13
C VAL A 111 -2.07 15.78 -2.39
N GLY A 112 -1.56 17.00 -2.60
CA GLY A 112 -0.34 17.48 -1.98
C GLY A 112 0.89 17.20 -2.85
N GLU A 113 2.06 17.53 -2.31
CA GLU A 113 3.34 17.30 -2.98
C GLU A 113 3.90 15.91 -2.63
N VAL A 114 4.56 15.30 -3.60
CA VAL A 114 5.35 14.10 -3.35
C VAL A 114 6.70 14.57 -2.80
N PRO A 115 7.09 14.17 -1.56
CA PRO A 115 8.35 14.63 -0.99
C PRO A 115 9.55 14.07 -1.76
N PHE A 116 10.73 14.62 -1.49
CA PHE A 116 11.98 14.01 -1.93
C PHE A 116 12.08 12.57 -1.41
N ILE A 117 12.37 11.64 -2.31
CA ILE A 117 12.46 10.22 -1.99
C ILE A 117 13.92 9.78 -2.17
N SER A 118 14.59 9.44 -1.05
CA SER A 118 15.90 8.77 -1.08
C SER A 118 15.71 7.27 -0.90
N THR A 119 16.35 6.48 -1.77
CA THR A 119 16.45 5.04 -1.63
C THR A 119 17.91 4.65 -1.44
N ASP A 120 18.34 4.56 -0.19
CA ASP A 120 19.73 4.22 0.14
C ASP A 120 19.99 2.70 0.11
N HIS A 121 19.02 1.90 -0.35
CA HIS A 121 19.10 0.45 -0.33
C HIS A 121 19.72 -0.11 -1.63
N GLU A 122 21.06 -0.13 -1.67
CA GLU A 122 21.82 -0.93 -2.66
C GLU A 122 21.71 -2.45 -2.41
N GLN A 123 21.11 -2.88 -1.30
CA GLN A 123 21.23 -4.26 -0.82
C GLN A 123 20.36 -5.30 -1.56
N SER A 124 19.34 -4.89 -2.31
CA SER A 124 18.36 -5.83 -2.86
C SER A 124 18.67 -6.32 -4.29
N GLY A 125 19.57 -5.68 -5.03
CA GLY A 125 19.83 -5.98 -6.44
C GLY A 125 18.65 -5.72 -7.40
N PHE A 126 17.48 -5.32 -6.89
CA PHE A 126 16.27 -5.05 -7.66
C PHE A 126 15.88 -3.57 -7.54
N PRO A 127 15.40 -2.94 -8.63
CA PRO A 127 14.96 -1.55 -8.59
C PRO A 127 13.71 -1.40 -7.71
N SER A 128 13.63 -0.29 -6.97
CA SER A 128 12.38 0.11 -6.32
C SER A 128 11.42 0.68 -7.36
N LEU A 129 10.16 0.26 -7.30
CA LEU A 129 9.10 0.67 -8.22
C LEU A 129 8.06 1.52 -7.47
N ILE A 130 7.70 2.66 -8.06
CA ILE A 130 6.69 3.56 -7.53
C ILE A 130 5.69 3.93 -8.63
N TYR A 131 4.41 3.69 -8.36
CA TYR A 131 3.30 4.03 -9.24
C TYR A 131 2.40 5.05 -8.54
N LEU A 132 2.39 6.28 -9.08
CA LEU A 132 1.61 7.42 -8.54
C LEU A 132 0.60 7.97 -9.55
N SER A 133 0.49 7.38 -10.74
CA SER A 133 -0.37 7.84 -11.83
C SER A 133 -1.85 7.88 -11.43
N SER A 134 -2.65 8.65 -12.16
CA SER A 134 -4.10 8.81 -11.90
C SER A 134 -4.40 9.21 -10.45
N ASN A 135 -3.74 10.27 -10.00
CA ASN A 135 -3.99 10.96 -8.72
C ASN A 135 -4.07 12.46 -8.97
N ASN A 136 -4.23 13.24 -7.91
CA ASN A 136 -4.32 14.70 -7.96
C ASN A 136 -3.15 15.36 -7.21
N PHE A 137 -1.96 14.72 -7.26
CA PHE A 137 -0.71 15.26 -6.74
C PHE A 137 -0.32 16.55 -7.47
N SER A 138 0.41 17.41 -6.77
CA SER A 138 0.83 18.72 -7.26
C SER A 138 2.30 18.99 -6.94
N GLY A 139 2.84 20.10 -7.42
CA GLY A 139 4.23 20.49 -7.17
C GLY A 139 5.21 20.00 -8.24
N PRO A 140 6.52 20.15 -8.00
CA PRO A 140 7.55 19.71 -8.92
C PRO A 140 7.60 18.18 -9.00
N ILE A 141 8.18 17.66 -10.10
CA ILE A 141 8.53 16.24 -10.18
C ILE A 141 9.46 15.94 -8.99
N PRO A 142 9.16 14.93 -8.14
CA PRO A 142 10.00 14.62 -7.00
C PRO A 142 11.40 14.26 -7.50
N LEU A 143 12.40 14.88 -6.90
CA LEU A 143 13.79 14.46 -7.08
C LEU A 143 13.92 13.06 -6.46
N ILE A 144 14.34 12.09 -7.26
CA ILE A 144 14.60 10.71 -6.83
C ILE A 144 16.08 10.44 -7.07
N TYR A 145 16.83 10.12 -6.03
CA TYR A 145 18.27 9.86 -6.16
C TYR A 145 18.56 8.35 -6.38
N GLN A 146 18.87 8.02 -7.65
CA GLN A 146 19.81 7.02 -8.21
C GLN A 146 19.39 5.76 -9.03
N LYS A 147 20.21 5.58 -10.10
CA LYS A 147 20.49 4.53 -11.11
C LYS A 147 19.40 3.71 -11.81
N LYS A 148 18.25 3.36 -11.22
CA LYS A 148 17.25 2.52 -11.92
C LYS A 148 15.84 2.73 -11.37
N PHE A 149 15.16 3.78 -11.85
CA PHE A 149 13.72 3.95 -11.64
C PHE A 149 12.99 3.95 -12.97
N LEU A 150 11.79 3.35 -12.98
CA LEU A 150 10.80 3.56 -14.01
C LEU A 150 9.56 4.12 -13.30
N ILE A 151 9.35 5.44 -13.41
CA ILE A 151 8.04 6.02 -13.14
C ILE A 151 7.20 5.66 -14.37
N VAL A 152 6.31 4.68 -14.22
CA VAL A 152 5.30 4.44 -15.26
C VAL A 152 4.14 5.38 -14.94
N GLY A 153 4.05 6.43 -15.74
CA GLY A 153 2.87 7.30 -15.80
C GLY A 153 1.67 6.57 -16.40
#